data_AF-A0A6N6WHX9-F1
#
_entry.id   AF-A0A6N6WHX9-F1
#
_cell.length_a   1.000
_cell.length_b   1.000
_cell.length_c   1.000
_cell.angle_alpha   90.00
_cell.angle_beta   90.00
_cell.angle_gamma   90.00
#
_symmetry.space_group_name_H-M   'P 1'
#
loop_
_entity.id
_entity.type
_entity.pdbx_description
1 polymer ?
#
loop_
_entity_poly.entity_id
_entity_poly.type
_entity_poly.pdbx_seq_one_letter_code
_entity_poly.pdbx_strand_id
1 'polypeptide(L)'
;MAGIHTLNARGNVMLPALREHYAWTDSRAFHEIQRFHGDLLDVLRAKGIDYSSLRTALTPQPMKHEAAFLFDEQRCENTFVPGVECADALFTALDRKTTHSILGGELIDDRDVIARALLRRSANIAKDLDFKHPCFCYVLYVNNLSKGNVASIDSKLRAHKAYLGYVPCTHASLAKTFVSMHLVNLVIKQGDTVILGHEDDRPNTENHNLHLHDYTALGLRQKSLQSMYFDVFLSYKPEWMMLEESDDDLEIALRAMSEEVAPLTEFAVVIGDDKFEKYLKTAKLGKLEKAGLSDLTKAELEAAIREKLRMTYLYNMEWVDEPTHQLSKFNILLEFPRPNGHPERMVVALEYRPVERMLRLVTVS
;
A
#
# COMPACT_ATOMS: atom_id res chain seq x y z
N MET A 1 18.03 -9.51 10.41
CA MET A 1 17.72 -8.97 9.07
C MET A 1 16.70 -7.85 9.23
N ALA A 2 16.67 -6.85 8.35
CA ALA A 2 15.60 -5.84 8.38
C ALA A 2 14.31 -6.45 7.83
N GLY A 3 13.17 -6.19 8.47
CA GLY A 3 11.87 -6.63 7.96
C GLY A 3 11.50 -5.93 6.64
N ILE A 4 10.72 -6.60 5.80
CA ILE A 4 10.21 -6.09 4.53
C ILE A 4 8.89 -5.36 4.79
N HIS A 5 8.81 -4.06 4.52
CA HIS A 5 7.61 -3.27 4.78
C HIS A 5 6.42 -3.70 3.93
N THR A 6 6.65 -3.97 2.65
CA THR A 6 5.67 -4.51 1.71
C THR A 6 6.42 -5.24 0.59
N LEU A 7 5.78 -6.22 -0.01
CA LEU A 7 6.28 -6.93 -1.19
C LEU A 7 5.15 -6.96 -2.21
N ASN A 8 5.43 -6.59 -3.45
CA ASN A 8 4.47 -6.57 -4.55
C ASN A 8 4.80 -7.68 -5.54
N ALA A 9 4.03 -8.77 -5.50
CA ALA A 9 4.10 -9.86 -6.47
C ALA A 9 2.87 -9.90 -7.40
N ARG A 10 1.79 -9.22 -7.03
CA ARG A 10 0.59 -9.07 -7.88
C ARG A 10 0.83 -8.14 -9.08
N GLY A 11 1.45 -6.98 -8.84
CA GLY A 11 1.77 -6.01 -9.89
C GLY A 11 3.14 -6.26 -10.54
N ASN A 12 3.93 -7.18 -9.99
CA ASN A 12 5.25 -7.55 -10.48
C ASN A 12 5.41 -9.08 -10.46
N VAL A 13 5.31 -9.69 -11.63
CA VAL A 13 5.31 -11.15 -11.79
C VAL A 13 6.71 -11.79 -11.76
N MET A 14 7.78 -10.99 -11.53
CA MET A 14 9.15 -11.48 -11.62
C MET A 14 9.43 -12.62 -10.62
N LEU A 15 9.09 -12.43 -9.34
CA LEU A 15 9.35 -13.44 -8.31
C LEU A 15 8.53 -14.73 -8.54
N PRO A 16 7.20 -14.67 -8.82
CA PRO A 16 6.45 -15.84 -9.25
C PRO A 16 7.08 -16.57 -10.44
N ALA A 17 7.41 -15.83 -11.51
CA ALA A 17 7.95 -16.40 -12.73
C ALA A 17 9.33 -17.06 -12.53
N LEU A 18 10.22 -16.44 -11.75
CA LEU A 18 11.53 -17.01 -11.42
C LEU A 18 11.38 -18.30 -10.61
N ARG A 19 10.50 -18.29 -9.60
CA ARG A 19 10.23 -19.48 -8.79
C ARG A 19 9.73 -20.64 -9.66
N GLU A 20 8.75 -20.38 -10.53
CA GLU A 20 8.18 -21.39 -11.42
C GLU A 20 9.24 -21.92 -12.40
N HIS A 21 9.93 -21.01 -13.09
CA HIS A 21 10.92 -21.35 -14.12
C HIS A 21 12.08 -22.18 -13.57
N TYR A 22 12.59 -21.84 -12.39
CA TYR A 22 13.71 -22.54 -11.76
C TYR A 22 13.28 -23.60 -10.74
N ALA A 23 11.98 -23.88 -10.62
CA ALA A 23 11.40 -24.82 -9.66
C ALA A 23 11.95 -24.64 -8.23
N TRP A 24 11.99 -23.39 -7.74
CA TRP A 24 12.51 -23.11 -6.40
C TRP A 24 11.63 -23.73 -5.31
N THR A 25 12.28 -24.36 -4.33
CA THR A 25 11.66 -24.75 -3.06
C THR A 25 11.32 -23.51 -2.23
N ASP A 26 10.45 -23.66 -1.22
CA ASP A 26 10.11 -22.55 -0.31
C ASP A 26 11.35 -21.96 0.37
N SER A 27 12.23 -22.80 0.93
CA SER A 27 13.50 -22.35 1.51
C SER A 27 14.39 -21.64 0.49
N ARG A 28 14.48 -22.13 -0.76
CA ARG A 28 15.25 -21.44 -1.80
C ARG A 28 14.66 -20.07 -2.14
N ALA A 29 13.35 -19.99 -2.29
CA ALA A 29 12.64 -18.74 -2.56
C ALA A 29 12.84 -17.73 -1.42
N PHE A 30 12.75 -18.17 -0.16
CA PHE A 30 13.04 -17.34 1.01
C PHE A 30 14.43 -16.74 0.95
N HIS A 31 15.45 -17.56 0.74
CA HIS A 31 16.84 -17.08 0.69
C HIS A 31 17.08 -16.10 -0.47
N GLU A 32 16.49 -16.35 -1.64
CA GLU A 32 16.63 -15.44 -2.79
C GLU A 32 15.89 -14.12 -2.57
N ILE A 33 14.68 -14.13 -2.00
CA ILE A 33 13.94 -12.90 -1.67
C ILE A 33 14.69 -12.09 -0.60
N GLN A 34 15.22 -12.75 0.43
CA GLN A 34 15.98 -12.08 1.49
C GLN A 34 17.30 -11.48 0.97
N ARG A 35 17.99 -12.19 0.07
CA ARG A 35 19.17 -11.67 -0.63
C ARG A 35 18.81 -10.45 -1.48
N PHE A 36 17.73 -10.56 -2.26
CA PHE A 36 17.27 -9.50 -3.14
C PHE A 36 16.85 -8.24 -2.36
N HIS A 37 16.21 -8.41 -1.20
CA HIS A 37 15.93 -7.32 -0.27
C HIS A 37 17.23 -6.73 0.32
N GLY A 38 18.21 -7.57 0.67
CA GLY A 38 19.54 -7.13 1.11
C GLY A 38 20.22 -6.21 0.10
N ASP A 39 20.20 -6.57 -1.18
CA ASP A 39 20.75 -5.77 -2.27
C ASP A 39 20.06 -4.40 -2.36
N LEU A 40 18.72 -4.35 -2.25
CA LEU A 40 17.97 -3.10 -2.17
C LEU A 40 18.45 -2.22 -1.00
N LEU A 41 18.60 -2.80 0.20
CA LEU A 41 19.00 -2.05 1.38
C LEU A 41 20.38 -1.41 1.21
N ASP A 42 21.30 -2.11 0.57
CA ASP A 42 22.63 -1.57 0.26
C ASP A 42 22.56 -0.45 -0.78
N VAL A 43 21.73 -0.59 -1.83
CA VAL A 43 21.46 0.49 -2.80
C VAL A 43 20.87 1.73 -2.13
N LEU A 44 19.85 1.55 -1.28
CA LEU A 44 19.22 2.65 -0.55
C LEU A 44 20.23 3.33 0.38
N ARG A 45 21.04 2.55 1.12
CA ARG A 45 22.07 3.08 2.02
C ARG A 45 23.11 3.88 1.24
N ALA A 46 23.59 3.37 0.10
CA ALA A 46 24.53 4.07 -0.77
C ALA A 46 23.98 5.40 -1.29
N LYS A 47 22.66 5.47 -1.53
CA LYS A 47 21.94 6.71 -1.90
C LYS A 47 21.57 7.58 -0.70
N GLY A 48 21.94 7.20 0.53
CA GLY A 48 21.56 7.92 1.75
C GLY A 48 20.04 7.96 1.96
N ILE A 49 19.35 6.87 1.68
CA ILE A 49 17.93 6.66 1.99
C ILE A 49 17.86 5.61 3.09
N ASP A 50 17.27 5.97 4.23
CA ASP A 50 16.99 5.01 5.30
C ASP A 50 15.69 4.27 5.00
N TYR A 51 15.77 2.96 4.75
CA TYR A 51 14.60 2.12 4.45
C TYR A 51 13.53 2.21 5.54
N SER A 52 13.92 2.25 6.81
CA SER A 52 12.97 2.29 7.93
C SER A 52 12.12 3.56 7.94
N SER A 53 12.68 4.65 7.43
CA SER A 53 11.99 5.94 7.27
C SER A 53 10.97 5.95 6.13
N LEU A 54 10.92 4.92 5.29
CA LEU A 54 9.92 4.72 4.23
C LEU A 54 8.68 3.96 4.71
N ARG A 55 8.68 3.41 5.94
CA ARG A 55 7.56 2.61 6.47
C ARG A 55 6.20 3.27 6.31
N THR A 56 6.10 4.58 6.52
CA THR A 56 4.82 5.31 6.42
C THR A 56 4.35 5.52 4.97
N ALA A 57 5.22 5.38 3.97
CA ALA A 57 4.80 5.31 2.57
C ALA A 57 4.42 3.87 2.17
N LEU A 58 5.00 2.86 2.81
CA LEU A 58 4.90 1.47 2.35
C LEU A 58 3.88 0.62 3.11
N THR A 59 3.33 1.12 4.22
CA THR A 59 2.37 0.37 5.05
C THR A 59 1.17 1.23 5.43
N PRO A 60 -0.04 0.67 5.51
CA PRO A 60 -1.22 1.42 5.90
C PRO A 60 -1.08 1.94 7.34
N GLN A 61 -1.56 3.16 7.59
CA GLN A 61 -1.58 3.77 8.91
C GLN A 61 -3.04 3.93 9.41
N PRO A 62 -3.43 3.31 10.54
CA PRO A 62 -4.82 3.29 11.03
C PRO A 62 -5.51 4.65 11.16
N MET A 63 -4.73 5.69 11.47
CA MET A 63 -5.23 7.05 11.72
C MET A 63 -5.06 8.00 10.52
N LYS A 64 -4.60 7.50 9.36
CA LYS A 64 -4.33 8.31 8.17
C LYS A 64 -5.27 7.98 7.03
N HIS A 65 -5.56 8.96 6.20
CA HIS A 65 -6.46 8.85 5.08
C HIS A 65 -5.73 8.49 3.79
N GLU A 66 -6.48 7.94 2.85
CA GLU A 66 -6.05 7.73 1.47
C GLU A 66 -7.03 8.44 0.57
N ALA A 67 -6.54 9.00 -0.54
CA ALA A 67 -7.37 9.71 -1.50
C ALA A 67 -6.86 9.50 -2.93
N ALA A 68 -7.79 9.35 -3.86
CA ALA A 68 -7.54 9.37 -5.30
C ALA A 68 -8.02 10.70 -5.88
N PHE A 69 -7.08 11.57 -6.26
CA PHE A 69 -7.35 12.87 -6.87
C PHE A 69 -7.56 12.69 -8.38
N LEU A 70 -8.62 13.29 -8.90
CA LEU A 70 -9.12 13.06 -10.26
C LEU A 70 -8.90 14.31 -11.13
N PHE A 71 -8.37 14.10 -12.33
CA PHE A 71 -8.12 15.16 -13.31
C PHE A 71 -8.64 14.77 -14.68
N ASP A 72 -9.33 15.68 -15.37
CA ASP A 72 -9.69 15.52 -16.78
C ASP A 72 -8.56 16.07 -17.66
N GLU A 73 -7.79 15.18 -18.27
CA GLU A 73 -6.62 15.53 -19.06
C GLU A 73 -6.96 16.38 -20.28
N GLN A 74 -8.19 16.31 -20.78
CA GLN A 74 -8.62 17.15 -21.90
C GLN A 74 -8.75 18.62 -21.53
N ARG A 75 -8.79 18.91 -20.23
CA ARG A 75 -8.80 20.28 -19.70
C ARG A 75 -7.39 20.77 -19.40
N CYS A 76 -6.35 19.94 -19.44
CA CYS A 76 -4.97 20.37 -19.26
C CYS A 76 -4.51 21.29 -20.41
N GLU A 77 -3.50 22.14 -20.17
CA GLU A 77 -2.78 22.87 -21.23
C GLU A 77 -1.84 21.90 -21.97
N ASN A 78 -1.15 21.04 -21.23
CA ASN A 78 -0.33 19.99 -21.79
C ASN A 78 -1.21 18.78 -22.15
N THR A 79 -1.68 18.73 -23.39
CA THR A 79 -2.41 17.58 -23.94
C THR A 79 -1.50 16.58 -24.67
N PHE A 80 -0.21 16.89 -24.79
CA PHE A 80 0.75 16.03 -25.49
C PHE A 80 1.27 14.90 -24.59
N VAL A 81 1.43 15.18 -23.30
CA VAL A 81 1.89 14.19 -22.33
C VAL A 81 0.85 13.98 -21.23
N PRO A 82 0.16 12.83 -21.22
CA PRO A 82 -0.75 12.45 -20.15
C PRO A 82 -0.10 12.57 -18.76
N GLY A 83 -0.86 13.05 -17.79
CA GLY A 83 -0.52 13.03 -16.37
C GLY A 83 0.51 14.07 -15.90
N VAL A 84 1.33 14.66 -16.77
CA VAL A 84 2.42 15.58 -16.37
C VAL A 84 1.88 16.80 -15.61
N GLU A 85 0.94 17.54 -16.21
CA GLU A 85 0.36 18.73 -15.58
C GLU A 85 -0.39 18.38 -14.28
N CYS A 86 -1.06 17.23 -14.26
CA CYS A 86 -1.76 16.72 -13.09
C CYS A 86 -0.79 16.39 -11.94
N ALA A 87 0.33 15.75 -12.25
CA ALA A 87 1.38 15.41 -11.30
C ALA A 87 2.02 16.68 -10.73
N ASP A 88 2.39 17.64 -11.58
CA ASP A 88 2.97 18.91 -11.15
C ASP A 88 2.03 19.67 -10.19
N ALA A 89 0.74 19.70 -10.52
CA ALA A 89 -0.28 20.29 -9.66
C ALA A 89 -0.35 19.60 -8.29
N LEU A 90 -0.32 18.26 -8.25
CA LEU A 90 -0.31 17.51 -7.00
C LEU A 90 0.97 17.75 -6.19
N PHE A 91 2.15 17.64 -6.80
CA PHE A 91 3.43 17.83 -6.10
C PHE A 91 3.57 19.23 -5.53
N THR A 92 3.05 20.24 -6.23
CA THR A 92 2.95 21.62 -5.72
C THR A 92 1.97 21.74 -4.54
N ALA A 93 0.90 20.95 -4.54
CA ALA A 93 -0.11 20.96 -3.48
C ALA A 93 0.35 20.26 -2.19
N LEU A 94 1.19 19.23 -2.31
CA LEU A 94 1.66 18.40 -1.20
C LEU A 94 2.52 19.18 -0.19
N ASP A 95 2.39 18.84 1.09
CA ASP A 95 3.28 19.34 2.14
C ASP A 95 4.69 18.73 1.97
N ARG A 96 5.72 19.57 1.92
CA ARG A 96 7.11 19.15 1.74
C ARG A 96 7.70 18.34 2.90
N LYS A 97 7.00 18.19 4.03
CA LYS A 97 7.51 17.43 5.20
C LYS A 97 6.97 16.00 5.29
N THR A 98 6.06 15.62 4.40
CA THR A 98 5.35 14.34 4.51
C THR A 98 5.95 13.24 3.65
N THR A 99 5.61 12.00 3.98
CA THR A 99 6.09 10.81 3.30
C THR A 99 4.90 9.97 2.82
N HIS A 100 4.83 9.71 1.51
CA HIS A 100 3.70 9.07 0.84
C HIS A 100 4.17 8.17 -0.29
N SER A 101 3.47 7.06 -0.52
CA SER A 101 3.46 6.40 -1.82
C SER A 101 2.42 7.08 -2.68
N ILE A 102 2.80 7.38 -3.93
CA ILE A 102 1.95 8.01 -4.93
C ILE A 102 1.84 7.05 -6.10
N LEU A 103 0.61 6.72 -6.47
CA LEU A 103 0.30 5.90 -7.64
C LEU A 103 -0.39 6.77 -8.69
N GLY A 104 -0.15 6.48 -9.96
CA GLY A 104 -0.67 7.25 -11.09
C GLY A 104 -1.19 6.35 -12.20
N GLY A 105 -2.13 6.86 -12.99
CA GLY A 105 -2.69 6.16 -14.15
C GLY A 105 -4.10 6.65 -14.47
N GLU A 106 -4.70 6.10 -15.51
CA GLU A 106 -6.04 6.47 -15.97
C GLU A 106 -7.12 5.51 -15.45
N LEU A 107 -8.38 5.96 -15.44
CA LEU A 107 -9.50 5.03 -15.24
C LEU A 107 -9.70 4.17 -16.49
N ILE A 108 -9.90 2.87 -16.27
CA ILE A 108 -10.26 1.91 -17.33
C ILE A 108 -11.71 1.48 -17.14
N ASP A 109 -12.58 1.86 -18.08
CA ASP A 109 -13.97 1.42 -18.17
C ASP A 109 -14.45 1.59 -19.62
N ASP A 110 -14.82 0.49 -20.27
CA ASP A 110 -15.25 0.44 -21.67
C ASP A 110 -16.61 1.10 -21.92
N ARG A 111 -17.43 1.26 -20.87
CA ARG A 111 -18.83 1.69 -21.02
C ARG A 111 -19.17 2.98 -20.33
N ASP A 112 -18.27 3.55 -19.52
CA ASP A 112 -18.39 4.85 -18.82
C ASP A 112 -19.55 4.98 -17.80
N VAL A 113 -20.57 4.13 -17.94
CA VAL A 113 -21.74 4.03 -17.06
C VAL A 113 -21.34 3.65 -15.64
N ILE A 114 -20.35 2.76 -15.48
CA ILE A 114 -19.91 2.29 -14.16
C ILE A 114 -19.07 3.38 -13.49
N ALA A 115 -18.08 3.91 -14.20
CA ALA A 115 -17.19 4.95 -13.71
C ALA A 115 -17.97 6.15 -13.16
N ARG A 116 -18.83 6.79 -13.98
CA ARG A 116 -19.55 8.00 -13.54
C ARG A 116 -20.56 7.72 -12.44
N ALA A 117 -21.29 6.60 -12.51
CA ALA A 117 -22.27 6.27 -11.48
C ALA A 117 -21.60 6.05 -10.11
N LEU A 118 -20.45 5.37 -10.11
CA LEU A 118 -19.68 5.10 -8.89
C LEU A 118 -19.04 6.38 -8.34
N LEU A 119 -18.42 7.18 -9.21
CA LEU A 119 -17.80 8.45 -8.83
C LEU A 119 -18.82 9.46 -8.30
N ARG A 120 -20.00 9.60 -8.94
CA ARG A 120 -21.07 10.50 -8.46
C ARG A 120 -21.53 10.19 -7.02
N ARG A 121 -21.46 8.92 -6.62
CA ARG A 121 -21.86 8.47 -5.27
C ARG A 121 -20.75 8.60 -4.24
N SER A 122 -19.50 8.56 -4.67
CA SER A 122 -18.36 8.31 -3.77
C SER A 122 -17.33 9.44 -3.74
N ALA A 123 -17.24 10.23 -4.81
CA ALA A 123 -16.28 11.31 -4.92
C ALA A 123 -16.80 12.59 -4.24
N ASN A 124 -15.87 13.33 -3.65
CA ASN A 124 -16.07 14.74 -3.35
C ASN A 124 -15.80 15.53 -4.63
N ILE A 125 -16.88 15.88 -5.34
CA ILE A 125 -16.80 16.57 -6.62
C ILE A 125 -16.46 18.05 -6.37
N ALA A 126 -15.39 18.53 -7.00
CA ALA A 126 -14.98 19.92 -6.97
C ALA A 126 -15.55 20.73 -8.14
N LYS A 127 -15.80 20.07 -9.28
CA LYS A 127 -16.36 20.67 -10.49
C LYS A 127 -17.51 19.83 -11.03
N ASP A 128 -17.28 19.11 -12.12
CA ASP A 128 -18.20 18.20 -12.78
C ASP A 128 -17.46 16.90 -13.15
N LEU A 129 -18.21 15.91 -13.64
CA LEU A 129 -17.67 14.63 -14.09
C LEU A 129 -17.98 14.43 -15.58
N ASP A 130 -17.86 15.49 -16.39
CA ASP A 130 -18.20 15.51 -17.82
C ASP A 130 -16.97 15.31 -18.73
N PHE A 131 -16.00 14.50 -18.30
CA PHE A 131 -14.89 14.04 -19.16
C PHE A 131 -15.44 13.20 -20.33
N LYS A 132 -14.81 13.21 -21.52
CA LYS A 132 -15.37 12.47 -22.67
C LYS A 132 -15.40 10.96 -22.50
N HIS A 133 -14.41 10.39 -21.82
CA HIS A 133 -14.27 8.96 -21.59
C HIS A 133 -13.46 8.74 -20.30
N PRO A 134 -13.70 7.66 -19.53
CA PRO A 134 -12.96 7.36 -18.30
C PRO A 134 -11.44 7.37 -18.48
N CYS A 135 -10.94 6.93 -19.64
CA CYS A 135 -9.50 6.94 -19.93
C CYS A 135 -8.87 8.34 -19.98
N PHE A 136 -9.64 9.43 -20.05
CA PHE A 136 -9.12 10.80 -19.92
C PHE A 136 -9.15 11.30 -18.47
N CYS A 137 -9.65 10.49 -17.54
CA CYS A 137 -9.60 10.78 -16.12
C CYS A 137 -8.30 10.23 -15.55
N TYR A 138 -7.29 11.09 -15.44
CA TYR A 138 -6.04 10.76 -14.78
C TYR A 138 -6.21 10.81 -13.27
N VAL A 139 -5.74 9.76 -12.61
CA VAL A 139 -5.89 9.54 -11.19
C VAL A 139 -4.52 9.58 -10.53
N LEU A 140 -4.40 10.40 -9.50
CA LEU A 140 -3.26 10.38 -8.61
C LEU A 140 -3.71 9.94 -7.22
N TYR A 141 -3.32 8.73 -6.84
CA TYR A 141 -3.64 8.16 -5.55
C TYR A 141 -2.50 8.43 -4.57
N VAL A 142 -2.84 8.90 -3.37
CA VAL A 142 -1.88 9.22 -2.31
C VAL A 142 -2.30 8.54 -1.01
N ASN A 143 -1.39 7.76 -0.43
CA ASN A 143 -1.66 7.09 0.83
C ASN A 143 -1.26 7.92 2.07
N ASN A 144 -1.79 7.53 3.23
CA ASN A 144 -1.35 8.00 4.54
C ASN A 144 -1.34 9.53 4.78
N LEU A 145 -2.32 10.24 4.21
CA LEU A 145 -2.58 11.66 4.42
C LEU A 145 -3.19 11.94 5.81
N SER A 146 -2.92 13.11 6.39
CA SER A 146 -3.76 13.58 7.50
C SER A 146 -5.10 14.10 6.94
N LYS A 147 -6.16 14.17 7.76
CA LYS A 147 -7.43 14.79 7.35
C LYS A 147 -7.23 16.23 6.85
N GLY A 148 -6.36 16.99 7.53
CA GLY A 148 -5.99 18.34 7.12
C GLY A 148 -5.25 18.39 5.78
N ASN A 149 -4.40 17.39 5.50
CA ASN A 149 -3.67 17.34 4.22
C ASN A 149 -4.62 17.04 3.05
N VAL A 150 -5.58 16.14 3.20
CA VAL A 150 -6.60 15.89 2.16
C VAL A 150 -7.33 17.18 1.82
N ALA A 151 -7.83 17.89 2.84
CA ALA A 151 -8.53 19.17 2.66
C ALA A 151 -7.63 20.26 2.06
N SER A 152 -6.37 20.34 2.48
CA SER A 152 -5.41 21.32 1.96
C SER A 152 -5.08 21.06 0.49
N ILE A 153 -4.86 19.79 0.10
CA ILE A 153 -4.60 19.40 -1.29
C ILE A 153 -5.82 19.72 -2.15
N ASP A 154 -7.01 19.27 -1.74
CA ASP A 154 -8.27 19.57 -2.45
C ASP A 154 -8.46 21.08 -2.65
N SER A 155 -8.25 21.87 -1.60
CA SER A 155 -8.37 23.33 -1.68
C SER A 155 -7.40 23.97 -2.68
N LYS A 156 -6.15 23.49 -2.75
CA LYS A 156 -5.15 24.01 -3.70
C LYS A 156 -5.47 23.57 -5.13
N LEU A 157 -5.87 22.33 -5.31
CA LEU A 157 -6.17 21.76 -6.63
C LEU A 157 -7.45 22.33 -7.26
N ARG A 158 -8.40 22.85 -6.47
CA ARG A 158 -9.62 23.51 -6.99
C ARG A 158 -9.36 24.63 -8.00
N ALA A 159 -8.22 25.31 -7.91
CA ALA A 159 -7.82 26.35 -8.87
C ALA A 159 -7.40 25.76 -10.23
N HIS A 160 -6.95 24.51 -10.26
CA HIS A 160 -6.49 23.83 -11.46
C HIS A 160 -7.68 23.49 -12.38
N LYS A 161 -7.62 23.90 -13.65
CA LYS A 161 -8.76 23.74 -14.58
C LYS A 161 -9.19 22.28 -14.77
N ALA A 162 -8.23 21.36 -14.81
CA ALA A 162 -8.48 19.92 -14.98
C ALA A 162 -8.95 19.18 -13.73
N TYR A 163 -8.81 19.75 -12.53
CA TYR A 163 -9.15 19.03 -11.31
C TYR A 163 -10.68 18.84 -11.16
N LEU A 164 -11.11 17.59 -10.99
CA LEU A 164 -12.52 17.20 -10.89
C LEU A 164 -12.99 17.00 -9.44
N GLY A 165 -12.06 16.68 -8.53
CA GLY A 165 -12.34 16.30 -7.15
C GLY A 165 -11.51 15.10 -6.70
N TYR A 166 -11.93 14.44 -5.62
CA TYR A 166 -11.24 13.25 -5.12
C TYR A 166 -12.18 12.18 -4.58
N VAL A 167 -11.79 10.91 -4.68
CA VAL A 167 -12.45 9.78 -4.00
C VAL A 167 -11.74 9.50 -2.67
N PRO A 168 -12.46 9.50 -1.54
CA PRO A 168 -11.93 8.98 -0.29
C PRO A 168 -11.67 7.48 -0.41
N CYS A 169 -10.44 7.06 -0.19
CA CYS A 169 -10.01 5.66 -0.33
C CYS A 169 -9.58 5.04 1.01
N THR A 170 -9.91 5.67 2.13
CA THR A 170 -9.43 5.26 3.46
C THR A 170 -9.92 3.87 3.87
N HIS A 171 -11.15 3.52 3.46
CA HIS A 171 -11.82 2.27 3.78
C HIS A 171 -12.03 1.40 2.55
N ALA A 172 -12.19 0.10 2.78
CA ALA A 172 -12.58 -0.84 1.75
C ALA A 172 -13.91 -0.37 1.10
N SER A 173 -13.90 -0.23 -0.22
CA SER A 173 -15.09 0.15 -1.00
C SER A 173 -14.93 -0.25 -2.47
N LEU A 174 -16.07 -0.37 -3.17
CA LEU A 174 -16.07 -0.55 -4.63
C LEU A 174 -15.38 0.64 -5.32
N ALA A 175 -15.59 1.86 -4.81
CA ALA A 175 -14.98 3.07 -5.34
C ALA A 175 -13.45 3.03 -5.23
N LYS A 176 -12.90 2.69 -4.06
CA LYS A 176 -11.46 2.48 -3.87
C LYS A 176 -10.92 1.43 -4.83
N THR A 177 -11.57 0.27 -4.91
CA THR A 177 -11.14 -0.82 -5.78
C THR A 177 -11.09 -0.34 -7.23
N PHE A 178 -12.18 0.24 -7.73
CA PHE A 178 -12.29 0.73 -9.09
C PHE A 178 -11.22 1.77 -9.45
N VAL A 179 -11.03 2.80 -8.62
CA VAL A 179 -10.07 3.88 -8.95
C VAL A 179 -8.60 3.47 -8.78
N SER A 180 -8.31 2.37 -8.06
CA SER A 180 -6.94 1.93 -7.79
C SER A 180 -6.51 0.68 -8.57
N MET A 181 -7.43 0.03 -9.29
CA MET A 181 -7.19 -1.27 -9.93
C MET A 181 -6.08 -1.25 -10.98
N HIS A 182 -5.90 -0.13 -11.66
CA HIS A 182 -4.98 0.01 -12.79
C HIS A 182 -3.90 1.07 -12.56
N LEU A 183 -3.73 1.52 -11.32
CA LEU A 183 -2.69 2.51 -11.03
C LEU A 183 -1.34 1.81 -10.87
N VAL A 184 -0.31 2.43 -11.43
CA VAL A 184 1.08 2.01 -11.26
C VAL A 184 1.75 2.85 -10.18
N ASN A 185 2.78 2.30 -9.54
CA ASN A 185 3.59 3.06 -8.58
C ASN A 185 4.34 4.15 -9.32
N LEU A 186 3.99 5.40 -9.04
CA LEU A 186 4.63 6.55 -9.66
C LEU A 186 5.90 6.87 -8.88
N VAL A 187 5.79 7.23 -7.60
CA VAL A 187 6.95 7.54 -6.74
C VAL A 187 6.67 7.25 -5.27
N ILE A 188 7.73 7.15 -4.49
CA ILE A 188 7.68 7.51 -3.07
C ILE A 188 8.12 8.96 -2.93
N LYS A 189 7.26 9.80 -2.38
CA LYS A 189 7.66 11.11 -1.85
C LYS A 189 8.12 10.92 -0.42
N GLN A 190 9.34 11.34 -0.09
CA GLN A 190 9.85 11.44 1.26
C GLN A 190 10.36 12.86 1.52
N GLY A 191 9.58 13.65 2.27
CA GLY A 191 9.91 15.04 2.51
C GLY A 191 9.97 15.80 1.17
N ASP A 192 11.12 16.39 0.87
CA ASP A 192 11.42 17.09 -0.36
C ASP A 192 12.07 16.22 -1.44
N THR A 193 12.21 14.91 -1.20
CA THR A 193 12.81 13.95 -2.12
C THR A 193 11.75 13.07 -2.76
N VAL A 194 11.85 12.84 -4.06
CA VAL A 194 11.12 11.77 -4.76
C VAL A 194 12.07 10.61 -5.03
N ILE A 195 11.55 9.39 -4.86
CA ILE A 195 12.24 8.13 -5.10
C ILE A 195 11.42 7.37 -6.15
N LEU A 196 12.06 6.95 -7.24
CA LEU A 196 11.41 6.26 -8.36
C LEU A 196 12.27 5.13 -8.95
N GLY A 197 11.64 4.26 -9.73
CA GLY A 197 12.32 3.27 -10.56
C GLY A 197 13.04 3.90 -11.76
N HIS A 198 14.14 3.30 -12.20
CA HIS A 198 14.75 3.52 -13.51
C HIS A 198 15.08 2.19 -14.18
N GLU A 199 15.52 2.22 -15.45
CA GLU A 199 15.76 0.99 -16.22
C GLU A 199 16.79 0.09 -15.51
N ASP A 200 16.54 -1.22 -15.55
CA ASP A 200 17.35 -2.22 -14.86
C ASP A 200 18.74 -2.42 -15.52
N ASP A 201 18.96 -1.91 -16.72
CA ASP A 201 20.27 -1.93 -17.40
C ASP A 201 21.18 -0.75 -16.99
N ARG A 202 20.65 0.21 -16.22
CA ARG A 202 21.43 1.35 -15.70
C ARG A 202 21.94 1.10 -14.28
N PRO A 203 23.13 1.62 -13.92
CA PRO A 203 23.70 1.40 -12.61
C PRO A 203 22.99 2.23 -11.52
N ASN A 204 22.78 1.62 -10.35
CA ASN A 204 22.25 2.31 -9.17
C ASN A 204 23.16 3.42 -8.60
N THR A 205 24.35 3.64 -9.15
CA THR A 205 25.22 4.77 -8.75
C THR A 205 24.70 6.11 -9.28
N GLU A 206 23.83 6.09 -10.29
CA GLU A 206 23.29 7.29 -10.94
C GLU A 206 21.82 7.51 -10.57
N ASN A 207 21.30 8.70 -10.89
CA ASN A 207 19.87 8.99 -10.80
C ASN A 207 19.33 9.34 -12.19
N HIS A 208 18.21 8.74 -12.56
CA HIS A 208 17.52 8.94 -13.82
C HIS A 208 16.05 9.24 -13.56
N ASN A 209 15.49 10.17 -14.34
CA ASN A 209 14.06 10.44 -14.35
C ASN A 209 13.46 9.76 -15.57
N LEU A 210 12.62 8.75 -15.37
CA LEU A 210 11.85 8.15 -16.48
C LEU A 210 10.52 8.86 -16.71
N HIS A 211 10.14 9.75 -15.81
CA HIS A 211 8.94 10.53 -15.98
C HIS A 211 9.23 11.75 -16.84
N LEU A 212 8.20 12.19 -17.56
CA LEU A 212 8.28 13.32 -18.47
C LEU A 212 8.11 14.68 -17.76
N HIS A 213 7.93 14.70 -16.44
CA HIS A 213 7.88 15.92 -15.64
C HIS A 213 9.14 16.12 -14.81
N ASP A 214 9.52 17.38 -14.60
CA ASP A 214 10.76 17.76 -13.93
C ASP A 214 10.52 18.06 -12.44
N TYR A 215 10.79 17.06 -11.60
CA TYR A 215 10.75 17.21 -10.15
C TYR A 215 11.66 18.32 -9.61
N THR A 216 12.80 18.56 -10.26
CA THR A 216 13.77 19.56 -9.80
C THR A 216 13.29 20.98 -10.11
N ALA A 217 12.53 21.17 -11.19
CA ALA A 217 11.85 22.43 -11.49
C ALA A 217 10.78 22.78 -10.43
N LEU A 218 10.18 21.77 -9.78
CA LEU A 218 9.29 21.94 -8.62
C LEU A 218 10.05 22.12 -7.29
N GLY A 219 11.39 22.18 -7.35
CA GLY A 219 12.26 22.32 -6.19
C GLY A 219 12.44 21.05 -5.38
N LEU A 220 12.06 19.88 -5.89
CA LEU A 220 12.25 18.59 -5.24
C LEU A 220 13.61 17.98 -5.59
N ARG A 221 14.14 17.17 -4.68
CA ARG A 221 15.31 16.32 -4.93
C ARG A 221 14.85 15.02 -5.57
N GLN A 222 15.63 14.52 -6.52
CA GLN A 222 15.33 13.24 -7.16
C GLN A 222 16.38 12.20 -6.77
N LYS A 223 15.90 11.01 -6.40
CA LYS A 223 16.69 9.79 -6.30
C LYS A 223 15.98 8.70 -7.08
N SER A 224 16.71 7.80 -7.69
CA SER A 224 16.11 6.67 -8.39
C SER A 224 16.96 5.42 -8.19
N LEU A 225 16.38 4.24 -8.37
CA LEU A 225 17.06 2.95 -8.38
C LEU A 225 16.43 2.04 -9.43
N GLN A 226 17.10 0.96 -9.81
CA GLN A 226 16.59 -0.02 -10.77
C GLN A 226 15.18 -0.47 -10.39
N SER A 227 14.28 -0.47 -11.37
CA SER A 227 12.85 -0.74 -11.22
C SER A 227 12.57 -2.11 -10.60
N MET A 228 13.39 -3.13 -10.86
CA MET A 228 13.24 -4.45 -10.23
C MET A 228 13.21 -4.37 -8.70
N TYR A 229 13.99 -3.47 -8.08
CA TYR A 229 13.97 -3.28 -6.63
C TYR A 229 12.80 -2.41 -6.19
N PHE A 230 12.53 -1.33 -6.95
CA PHE A 230 11.47 -0.37 -6.64
C PHE A 230 10.08 -1.02 -6.71
N ASP A 231 9.80 -1.73 -7.79
CA ASP A 231 8.51 -2.33 -8.07
C ASP A 231 8.19 -3.51 -7.14
N VAL A 232 9.21 -4.19 -6.61
CA VAL A 232 9.03 -5.32 -5.70
C VAL A 232 8.88 -4.89 -4.25
N PHE A 233 9.72 -3.98 -3.74
CA PHE A 233 9.80 -3.69 -2.30
C PHE A 233 9.38 -2.26 -1.90
N LEU A 234 9.28 -1.35 -2.87
CA LEU A 234 8.97 0.07 -2.66
C LEU A 234 7.60 0.46 -3.24
N SER A 235 6.72 -0.54 -3.40
CA SER A 235 5.42 -0.42 -4.06
C SER A 235 4.27 -0.60 -3.07
N TYR A 236 3.57 0.49 -2.74
CA TYR A 236 2.36 0.40 -1.92
C TYR A 236 1.21 -0.18 -2.73
N LYS A 237 0.43 -1.05 -2.10
CA LYS A 237 -0.71 -1.73 -2.72
C LYS A 237 -2.01 -1.32 -2.03
N PRO A 238 -2.85 -0.49 -2.67
CA PRO A 238 -4.19 -0.21 -2.16
C PRO A 238 -4.99 -1.52 -2.02
N GLU A 239 -5.64 -1.71 -0.87
CA GLU A 239 -6.48 -2.90 -0.62
C GLU A 239 -7.74 -2.88 -1.49
N TRP A 240 -8.07 -4.04 -2.09
CA TRP A 240 -9.23 -4.25 -2.96
C TRP A 240 -10.27 -5.15 -2.27
N MET A 241 -11.56 -4.97 -2.60
CA MET A 241 -12.64 -5.75 -1.97
C MET A 241 -12.85 -7.16 -2.56
N MET A 242 -12.16 -7.52 -3.63
CA MET A 242 -12.28 -8.81 -4.31
C MET A 242 -10.93 -9.18 -4.90
N LEU A 243 -10.42 -10.37 -4.61
CA LEU A 243 -9.29 -11.00 -5.30
C LEU A 243 -9.79 -12.32 -5.90
N GLU A 244 -9.39 -12.61 -7.14
CA GLU A 244 -9.63 -13.89 -7.81
C GLU A 244 -8.93 -15.05 -7.06
N GLU A 245 -9.36 -16.28 -7.33
CA GLU A 245 -9.13 -17.50 -6.52
C GLU A 245 -7.68 -18.06 -6.47
N SER A 246 -6.65 -17.25 -6.80
CA SER A 246 -5.25 -17.56 -6.47
C SER A 246 -4.44 -16.28 -6.27
N ASP A 247 -3.84 -16.12 -5.10
CA ASP A 247 -3.08 -14.92 -4.76
C ASP A 247 -1.58 -15.24 -4.65
N ASP A 248 -0.91 -15.32 -5.81
CA ASP A 248 0.55 -15.46 -5.90
C ASP A 248 1.28 -14.42 -5.03
N ASP A 249 0.67 -13.25 -4.83
CA ASP A 249 1.22 -12.20 -3.98
C ASP A 249 1.30 -12.61 -2.51
N LEU A 250 0.23 -13.22 -1.97
CA LEU A 250 0.21 -13.75 -0.62
C LEU A 250 1.25 -14.87 -0.47
N GLU A 251 1.30 -15.76 -1.44
CA GLU A 251 2.21 -16.89 -1.47
C GLU A 251 3.69 -16.47 -1.51
N ILE A 252 4.05 -15.50 -2.35
CA ILE A 252 5.41 -14.94 -2.38
C ILE A 252 5.71 -14.15 -1.10
N ALA A 253 4.73 -13.41 -0.57
CA ALA A 253 4.90 -12.68 0.69
C ALA A 253 5.19 -13.62 1.87
N LEU A 254 4.53 -14.78 1.96
CA LEU A 254 4.84 -15.81 2.97
C LEU A 254 6.27 -16.34 2.81
N ARG A 255 6.68 -16.62 1.57
CA ARG A 255 8.05 -17.06 1.25
C ARG A 255 9.09 -16.01 1.58
N ALA A 256 8.74 -14.74 1.64
CA ALA A 256 9.67 -13.68 2.06
C ALA A 256 10.03 -13.73 3.56
N MET A 257 9.26 -14.47 4.38
CA MET A 257 9.46 -14.52 5.84
C MET A 257 9.48 -15.92 6.43
N SER A 258 9.44 -16.97 5.61
CA SER A 258 9.44 -18.35 6.09
C SER A 258 10.06 -19.30 5.06
N GLU A 259 10.88 -20.24 5.53
CA GLU A 259 11.45 -21.31 4.71
C GLU A 259 10.48 -22.45 4.41
N GLU A 260 9.39 -22.52 5.17
CA GLU A 260 8.29 -23.46 4.97
C GLU A 260 6.99 -22.67 4.80
N VAL A 261 6.22 -22.98 3.76
CA VAL A 261 4.97 -22.27 3.49
C VAL A 261 3.81 -23.24 3.38
N ALA A 262 2.73 -22.88 4.06
CA ALA A 262 1.40 -23.48 3.93
C ALA A 262 0.34 -22.37 3.75
N PRO A 263 -0.75 -22.63 3.00
CA PRO A 263 -1.79 -21.63 2.72
C PRO A 263 -2.46 -21.12 3.99
N LEU A 264 -2.63 -19.80 4.12
CA LEU A 264 -3.26 -19.17 5.31
C LEU A 264 -4.71 -19.61 5.55
N THR A 265 -5.40 -20.10 4.51
CA THR A 265 -6.75 -20.65 4.60
C THR A 265 -6.83 -21.91 5.46
N GLU A 266 -5.71 -22.60 5.68
CA GLU A 266 -5.61 -23.83 6.47
C GLU A 266 -5.28 -23.57 7.95
N PHE A 267 -5.07 -22.30 8.35
CA PHE A 267 -4.52 -21.95 9.65
C PHE A 267 -5.62 -21.66 10.68
N ALA A 268 -5.40 -22.12 11.92
CA ALA A 268 -6.16 -21.66 13.06
C ALA A 268 -5.59 -20.31 13.54
N VAL A 269 -6.46 -19.31 13.73
CA VAL A 269 -6.08 -18.05 14.41
C VAL A 269 -6.26 -18.25 15.90
N VAL A 270 -5.21 -18.01 16.67
CA VAL A 270 -5.18 -18.24 18.12
C VAL A 270 -4.79 -16.97 18.85
N ILE A 271 -5.64 -16.58 19.79
CA ILE A 271 -5.35 -15.52 20.76
C ILE A 271 -5.22 -16.17 22.14
N GLY A 272 -4.04 -16.10 22.77
CA GLY A 272 -3.87 -16.62 24.13
C GLY A 272 -4.81 -15.92 25.12
N ASP A 273 -5.46 -16.68 26.02
CA ASP A 273 -6.46 -16.13 26.96
C ASP A 273 -5.89 -15.01 27.83
N ASP A 274 -4.67 -15.22 28.36
CA ASP A 274 -3.95 -14.20 29.11
C ASP A 274 -3.68 -12.94 28.28
N LYS A 275 -3.42 -13.09 26.98
CA LYS A 275 -3.21 -11.93 26.09
C LYS A 275 -4.51 -11.15 25.91
N PHE A 276 -5.62 -11.84 25.71
CA PHE A 276 -6.91 -11.22 25.50
C PHE A 276 -7.42 -10.54 26.77
N GLU A 277 -7.50 -11.29 27.87
CA GLU A 277 -8.07 -10.82 29.13
C GLU A 277 -7.14 -9.86 29.89
N LYS A 278 -5.81 -10.10 29.91
CA LYS A 278 -4.88 -9.32 30.74
C LYS A 278 -4.09 -8.25 30.00
N TYR A 279 -4.08 -8.23 28.67
CA TYR A 279 -3.36 -7.19 27.90
C TYR A 279 -4.28 -6.39 26.98
N LEU A 280 -5.13 -7.06 26.19
CA LEU A 280 -6.04 -6.34 25.29
C LEU A 280 -7.15 -5.62 26.06
N LYS A 281 -7.84 -6.32 26.97
CA LYS A 281 -8.93 -5.75 27.80
C LYS A 281 -8.49 -4.87 28.95
N THR A 282 -7.20 -4.66 29.16
CA THR A 282 -6.67 -3.81 30.24
C THR A 282 -5.78 -2.69 29.66
N ALA A 283 -4.63 -3.06 29.09
CA ALA A 283 -3.62 -2.12 28.59
C ALA A 283 -3.98 -1.50 27.24
N LYS A 284 -4.84 -2.15 26.45
CA LYS A 284 -5.39 -1.61 25.19
C LYS A 284 -6.87 -1.27 25.25
N LEU A 285 -7.51 -1.38 26.42
CA LEU A 285 -8.95 -1.14 26.58
C LEU A 285 -9.36 0.24 26.07
N GLY A 286 -8.65 1.30 26.46
CA GLY A 286 -8.97 2.65 25.99
C GLY A 286 -8.82 2.85 24.47
N LYS A 287 -8.04 2.01 23.78
CA LYS A 287 -8.02 1.98 22.30
C LYS A 287 -9.21 1.20 21.76
N LEU A 288 -9.56 0.06 22.36
CA LEU A 288 -10.73 -0.74 21.99
C LEU A 288 -12.04 0.02 22.22
N GLU A 289 -12.19 0.71 23.35
CA GLU A 289 -13.35 1.56 23.65
C GLU A 289 -13.47 2.71 22.66
N LYS A 290 -12.37 3.44 22.40
CA LYS A 290 -12.34 4.47 21.35
C LYS A 290 -12.64 3.88 19.98
N ALA A 291 -12.26 2.63 19.76
CA ALA A 291 -12.52 1.88 18.55
C ALA A 291 -14.00 1.47 18.40
N GLY A 292 -14.80 1.48 19.48
CA GLY A 292 -16.13 0.87 19.51
C GLY A 292 -16.08 -0.67 19.57
N LEU A 293 -14.94 -1.21 20.02
CA LEU A 293 -14.59 -2.63 20.06
C LEU A 293 -14.40 -3.14 21.50
N SER A 294 -14.91 -2.42 22.51
CA SER A 294 -14.83 -2.84 23.91
C SER A 294 -15.52 -4.19 24.16
N ASP A 295 -16.58 -4.45 23.40
CA ASP A 295 -17.40 -5.66 23.53
C ASP A 295 -16.95 -6.77 22.58
N LEU A 296 -15.91 -6.51 21.76
CA LEU A 296 -15.39 -7.49 20.81
C LEU A 296 -14.86 -8.71 21.58
N THR A 297 -15.47 -9.86 21.35
CA THR A 297 -15.06 -11.12 21.94
C THR A 297 -13.80 -11.66 21.25
N LYS A 298 -13.10 -12.57 21.94
CA LYS A 298 -11.95 -13.29 21.37
C LYS A 298 -12.34 -14.00 20.07
N ALA A 299 -13.49 -14.65 20.05
CA ALA A 299 -14.00 -15.40 18.90
C ALA A 299 -14.31 -14.48 17.70
N GLU A 300 -14.88 -13.30 17.94
CA GLU A 300 -15.14 -12.31 16.89
C GLU A 300 -13.84 -11.76 16.30
N LEU A 301 -12.81 -11.49 17.13
CA LEU A 301 -11.52 -11.05 16.64
C LEU A 301 -10.81 -12.15 15.80
N GLU A 302 -10.85 -13.41 16.25
CA GLU A 302 -10.33 -14.55 15.49
C GLU A 302 -11.07 -14.75 14.16
N ALA A 303 -12.39 -14.54 14.15
CA ALA A 303 -13.19 -14.57 12.92
C ALA A 303 -12.82 -13.43 11.95
N ALA A 304 -12.74 -12.20 12.44
CA ALA A 304 -12.37 -11.03 11.63
C ALA A 304 -10.98 -11.16 11.01
N ILE A 305 -10.01 -11.69 11.76
CA ILE A 305 -8.67 -11.99 11.23
C ILE A 305 -8.77 -13.02 10.11
N ARG A 306 -9.46 -14.15 10.32
CA ARG A 306 -9.61 -15.22 9.31
C ARG A 306 -10.26 -14.72 8.02
N GLU A 307 -11.29 -13.90 8.14
CA GLU A 307 -11.97 -13.30 6.99
C GLU A 307 -11.03 -12.36 6.22
N LYS A 308 -10.31 -11.49 6.94
CA LYS A 308 -9.38 -10.53 6.33
C LYS A 308 -8.24 -11.21 5.57
N LEU A 309 -7.73 -12.35 6.04
CA LEU A 309 -6.63 -13.08 5.40
C LEU A 309 -6.91 -13.49 3.95
N ARG A 310 -8.18 -13.54 3.53
CA ARG A 310 -8.58 -13.86 2.16
C ARG A 310 -8.49 -12.68 1.19
N MET A 311 -8.31 -11.46 1.72
CA MET A 311 -8.50 -10.20 0.98
C MET A 311 -7.46 -9.14 1.36
N THR A 312 -6.29 -9.55 1.87
CA THR A 312 -5.31 -8.61 2.45
C THR A 312 -3.90 -8.82 1.94
N TYR A 313 -3.14 -7.74 1.89
CA TYR A 313 -1.70 -7.81 1.79
C TYR A 313 -1.08 -8.01 3.17
N LEU A 314 0.12 -8.59 3.16
CA LEU A 314 0.96 -8.70 4.33
C LEU A 314 1.90 -7.50 4.38
N TYR A 315 2.01 -6.87 5.55
CA TYR A 315 2.88 -5.72 5.77
C TYR A 315 3.87 -6.01 6.88
N ASN A 316 5.02 -5.33 6.87
CA ASN A 316 6.08 -5.52 7.88
C ASN A 316 6.38 -7.00 8.15
N MET A 317 6.67 -7.73 7.07
CA MET A 317 7.08 -9.12 7.13
C MET A 317 8.47 -9.19 7.74
N GLU A 318 8.63 -9.98 8.80
CA GLU A 318 9.86 -10.08 9.56
C GLU A 318 10.16 -11.54 9.85
N TRP A 319 11.42 -11.91 9.59
CA TRP A 319 12.02 -13.16 10.04
C TRP A 319 13.12 -12.85 11.03
N VAL A 320 13.00 -13.42 12.23
CA VAL A 320 14.00 -13.39 13.29
C VAL A 320 14.48 -14.81 13.49
N ASP A 321 15.78 -15.03 13.35
CA ASP A 321 16.45 -16.28 13.65
C ASP A 321 17.59 -15.98 14.61
N GLU A 322 17.26 -15.98 15.91
CA GLU A 322 18.20 -15.82 17.00
C GLU A 322 18.33 -17.14 17.77
N PRO A 323 19.49 -17.42 18.40
CA PRO A 323 19.72 -18.69 19.10
C PRO A 323 18.66 -19.03 20.17
N THR A 324 18.01 -18.01 20.71
CA THR A 324 16.99 -18.14 21.77
C THR A 324 15.56 -18.06 21.25
N HIS A 325 15.34 -17.61 20.00
CA HIS A 325 14.00 -17.39 19.47
C HIS A 325 14.01 -17.30 17.94
N GLN A 326 13.20 -18.15 17.31
CA GLN A 326 12.81 -18.00 15.91
C GLN A 326 11.39 -17.44 15.81
N LEU A 327 11.19 -16.47 14.92
CA LEU A 327 9.93 -15.77 14.73
C LEU A 327 9.74 -15.38 13.27
N SER A 328 8.65 -15.85 12.68
CA SER A 328 8.08 -15.27 11.46
C SER A 328 6.85 -14.47 11.83
N LYS A 329 6.77 -13.18 11.47
CA LYS A 329 5.59 -12.36 11.75
C LYS A 329 5.29 -11.36 10.64
N PHE A 330 4.05 -10.94 10.58
CA PHE A 330 3.55 -9.92 9.67
C PHE A 330 2.39 -9.15 10.28
N ASN A 331 2.03 -8.05 9.65
CA ASN A 331 0.89 -7.22 10.01
C ASN A 331 -0.20 -7.29 8.94
N ILE A 332 -1.45 -7.17 9.39
CA ILE A 332 -2.63 -6.88 8.53
C ILE A 332 -3.42 -5.72 9.12
N LEU A 333 -4.21 -5.05 8.27
CA LEU A 333 -5.12 -3.97 8.67
C LEU A 333 -6.56 -4.50 8.72
N LEU A 334 -7.16 -4.53 9.91
CA LEU A 334 -8.56 -4.87 10.09
C LEU A 334 -9.42 -3.60 10.01
N GLU A 335 -10.62 -3.73 9.45
CA GLU A 335 -11.66 -2.70 9.51
C GLU A 335 -12.88 -3.26 10.22
N PHE A 336 -13.37 -2.55 11.25
CA PHE A 336 -14.55 -2.95 11.99
C PHE A 336 -15.67 -1.93 11.77
N PRO A 337 -16.89 -2.38 11.43
CA PRO A 337 -18.01 -1.49 11.22
C PRO A 337 -18.37 -0.77 12.52
N ARG A 338 -18.85 0.47 12.39
CA ARG A 338 -19.41 1.25 13.50
C ARG A 338 -20.88 1.55 13.24
N PRO A 339 -21.74 1.55 14.29
CA PRO A 339 -23.15 1.92 14.14
C PRO A 339 -23.35 3.32 13.55
N ASN A 340 -22.49 4.27 13.90
CA ASN A 340 -22.53 5.64 13.43
C ASN A 340 -21.13 6.09 12.96
N GLY A 341 -20.95 6.27 11.66
CA GLY A 341 -19.74 6.83 11.06
C GLY A 341 -18.93 5.82 10.26
N HIS A 342 -17.65 6.16 10.04
CA HIS A 342 -16.74 5.32 9.27
C HIS A 342 -16.23 4.12 10.09
N PRO A 343 -15.86 3.00 9.43
CA PRO A 343 -15.23 1.87 10.09
C PRO A 343 -14.00 2.29 10.90
N GLU A 344 -13.79 1.66 12.05
CA GLU A 344 -12.51 1.80 12.74
C GLU A 344 -11.48 0.86 12.14
N ARG A 345 -10.24 1.32 12.01
CA ARG A 345 -9.15 0.49 11.51
C ARG A 345 -8.15 0.17 12.60
N MET A 346 -7.61 -1.04 12.56
CA MET A 346 -6.72 -1.57 13.59
C MET A 346 -5.65 -2.44 12.96
N VAL A 347 -4.38 -2.23 13.32
CA VAL A 347 -3.30 -3.10 12.85
C VAL A 347 -3.10 -4.23 13.84
N VAL A 348 -3.12 -5.46 13.34
CA VAL A 348 -2.79 -6.65 14.13
C VAL A 348 -1.51 -7.26 13.60
N ALA A 349 -0.63 -7.66 14.51
CA ALA A 349 0.57 -8.41 14.19
C ALA A 349 0.36 -9.89 14.53
N LEU A 350 0.65 -10.76 13.56
CA LEU A 350 0.45 -12.20 13.64
C LEU A 350 1.78 -12.90 13.47
N GLU A 351 2.04 -13.88 14.32
CA GLU A 351 3.14 -14.81 14.14
C GLU A 351 2.67 -15.98 13.26
N TYR A 352 3.46 -16.25 12.23
CA TYR A 352 3.24 -17.32 11.27
C TYR A 352 3.96 -18.60 11.72
N ARG A 353 3.19 -19.66 11.99
CA ARG A 353 3.72 -20.97 12.39
C ARG A 353 3.27 -22.05 11.41
N PRO A 354 4.03 -22.29 10.33
CA PRO A 354 3.60 -23.17 9.25
C PRO A 354 3.45 -24.63 9.67
N VAL A 355 4.40 -25.15 10.46
CA VAL A 355 4.36 -26.54 10.97
C VAL A 355 3.13 -26.81 11.83
N GLU A 356 2.77 -25.86 12.70
CA GLU A 356 1.62 -25.96 13.62
C GLU A 356 0.29 -25.57 12.94
N ARG A 357 0.34 -25.02 11.71
CA ARG A 357 -0.81 -24.41 11.02
C ARG A 357 -1.53 -23.40 11.91
N MET A 358 -0.76 -22.53 12.56
CA MET A 358 -1.25 -21.57 13.54
C MET A 358 -0.81 -20.15 13.21
N LEU A 359 -1.76 -19.21 13.33
CA LEU A 359 -1.50 -17.78 13.38
C LEU A 359 -1.72 -17.28 14.80
N ARG A 360 -0.64 -16.94 15.50
CA ARG A 360 -0.72 -16.48 16.88
C ARG A 360 -0.75 -14.94 16.92
N LEU A 361 -1.74 -14.36 17.59
CA LEU A 361 -1.78 -12.91 17.76
C LEU A 361 -0.60 -12.43 18.63
N VAL A 362 0.22 -11.53 18.09
CA VAL A 362 1.41 -10.95 18.76
C VAL A 362 1.09 -9.60 19.40
N THR A 363 0.40 -8.70 18.70
CA THR A 363 -0.05 -7.43 19.28
C THR A 363 -1.14 -6.79 18.43
N VAL A 364 -1.78 -5.76 19.01
CA VAL A 364 -2.81 -4.94 18.39
C VAL A 364 -2.41 -3.47 18.57
N SER A 365 -2.46 -2.69 17.49
CA SER A 365 -1.86 -1.34 17.39
C SER A 365 -2.87 -0.27 17.04
#